data_AF-A0A7W5FKB5-F1
#
_entry.id   AF-A0A7W5FKB5-F1
#
_cell.length_a   1.000
_cell.length_b   1.000
_cell.length_c   1.000
_cell.angle_alpha   90.00
_cell.angle_beta   90.00
_cell.angle_gamma   90.00
#
_symmetry.space_group_name_H-M   'P 1'
#
loop_
_entity.id
_entity.type
_entity.pdbx_description
1 polymer ?
#
loop_
_entity_poly.entity_id
_entity_poly.type
_entity_poly.pdbx_seq_one_letter_code
_entity_poly.pdbx_strand_id
1 'polypeptide(L)'
;MSFSSRRLGGTVVAILCVAAAMGTSGCSGGNDAPKAKPSSSPVPSFDLAAIEAEADDLWVSDGTIGFFLERADSAAIPFSLEETYWNVRLREFDPDRGERLQAQLVEPWLTQEITGSHTEGLPRAVQVDYAVQVATALGVAVDRSVVVSALEPLRADGLYKSSSDDAQGDWGSTVHAVSALHRVGAPVDASVLERVRSALGTPSAGSTAGQAATNFAPQMLLAALLKDQLPTVPTDLQAAYDTAVSLVDGAGADPVSVATSSFLNAAAKELNLRVHTTRPKMCGILDADRLVRLPGADAPDVQLTVYAATLGCDVRIPAETPYSGAGWPKLNGQALTEAMQNFITPTAAVLRLKHQNGSELSAPVRAALVQALRAVWAPAIGTEPVVTLAQTARLARLAEIAEYLGQPLPSAVSSDDSPESGPAVLMRMFALAQQKQPGAADVKAARRLVDQAIRFERQAPMEVAASMEMASRLLRDKELHADAIRIIAAERQAIGVYSLQPGAGAGASLEASILGAWISGDGSVPMQAWIRVGLCTADFICRESRNDEFGDTSLTFHGASLVAACRQPHCGEDVPPFF
;
A
#
# COMPACT_ATOMS: atom_id res chain seq x y z
N MET A 1 18.04 28.44 22.94
CA MET A 1 16.58 28.53 22.78
C MET A 1 16.12 27.19 22.25
N SER A 2 15.42 26.43 23.10
CA SER A 2 15.09 25.02 22.93
C SER A 2 13.82 24.88 22.10
N PHE A 3 13.89 24.17 20.97
CA PHE A 3 12.71 23.73 20.23
C PHE A 3 12.14 22.50 20.93
N SER A 4 11.00 22.69 21.58
CA SER A 4 10.24 21.64 22.23
C SER A 4 9.40 20.90 21.17
N SER A 5 9.74 19.63 20.98
CA SER A 5 8.92 18.64 20.30
C SER A 5 7.57 18.49 21.03
N ARG A 6 6.47 18.89 20.39
CA ARG A 6 5.12 18.55 20.84
C ARG A 6 4.53 17.52 19.91
N ARG A 7 4.55 16.27 20.39
CA ARG A 7 3.56 15.24 20.08
C ARG A 7 2.17 15.83 20.37
N LEU A 8 1.34 16.00 19.35
CA LEU A 8 -0.09 16.30 19.42
C LEU A 8 -0.69 15.94 18.05
N GLY A 9 -1.64 15.00 18.02
CA GLY A 9 -2.46 14.78 16.82
C GLY A 9 -2.89 13.33 16.51
N GLY A 10 -2.46 12.32 17.27
CA GLY A 10 -2.95 10.95 17.11
C GLY A 10 -4.25 10.72 17.90
N THR A 11 -5.37 11.36 17.53
CA THR A 11 -6.69 11.10 18.16
C THR A 11 -7.90 11.58 17.33
N VAL A 12 -7.91 11.43 16.00
CA VAL A 12 -9.11 11.73 15.16
C VAL A 12 -9.48 10.61 14.18
N VAL A 13 -8.59 9.65 13.89
CA VAL A 13 -8.90 8.54 12.95
C VAL A 13 -9.80 7.45 13.57
N ALA A 14 -10.02 7.46 14.89
CA ALA A 14 -10.83 6.45 15.59
C ALA A 14 -12.30 6.84 15.80
N ILE A 15 -12.86 7.80 15.06
CA ILE A 15 -14.31 8.15 15.13
C ILE A 15 -15.09 7.59 13.92
N LEU A 16 -14.41 7.04 12.91
CA LEU A 16 -15.03 6.23 11.83
C LEU A 16 -15.05 4.72 12.13
N CYS A 17 -14.41 4.29 13.23
CA CYS A 17 -14.48 2.92 13.75
C CYS A 17 -14.98 2.93 15.20
N VAL A 18 -16.21 2.44 15.40
CA VAL A 18 -16.77 1.98 16.68
C VAL A 18 -17.02 3.06 17.75
N ALA A 19 -18.24 3.60 17.77
CA ALA A 19 -18.78 4.19 18.98
C ALA A 19 -19.32 3.08 19.92
N ALA A 20 -18.74 3.05 21.14
CA ALA A 20 -19.25 2.45 22.38
C ALA A 20 -18.76 1.05 22.78
N ALA A 21 -17.52 1.00 23.28
CA ALA A 21 -17.17 0.10 24.39
C ALA A 21 -17.52 0.78 25.73
N MET A 22 -18.62 0.38 26.37
CA MET A 22 -18.89 0.61 27.80
C MET A 22 -19.75 -0.53 28.39
N GLY A 23 -19.14 -1.46 29.14
CA GLY A 23 -19.39 -1.70 30.58
C GLY A 23 -19.72 -3.20 30.79
N THR A 24 -19.28 -3.94 31.81
CA THR A 24 -19.01 -3.65 33.22
C THR A 24 -18.17 -4.75 33.92
N SER A 25 -17.40 -4.34 34.95
CA SER A 25 -17.07 -5.01 36.24
C SER A 25 -16.30 -6.34 36.32
N GLY A 26 -15.24 -6.34 37.16
CA GLY A 26 -14.78 -7.55 37.87
C GLY A 26 -13.37 -7.45 38.48
N CYS A 27 -13.26 -7.08 39.75
CA CYS A 27 -12.06 -7.24 40.57
C CYS A 27 -11.80 -8.72 40.91
N SER A 28 -10.56 -9.19 40.70
CA SER A 28 -9.81 -10.26 41.42
C SER A 28 -8.78 -10.82 40.43
N GLY A 29 -7.48 -10.87 40.69
CA GLY A 29 -6.81 -11.70 41.69
C GLY A 29 -5.68 -12.41 40.93
N GLY A 30 -4.44 -12.30 41.41
CA GLY A 30 -3.26 -12.75 40.68
C GLY A 30 -3.22 -14.26 40.40
N ASN A 31 -2.51 -14.62 39.33
CA ASN A 31 -1.74 -15.87 39.23
C ASN A 31 -0.74 -15.73 38.08
N ASP A 32 0.54 -15.77 38.43
CA ASP A 32 1.66 -15.99 37.51
C ASP A 32 1.46 -17.35 36.82
N ALA A 33 1.05 -17.31 35.54
CA ALA A 33 1.11 -18.47 34.66
C ALA A 33 2.36 -18.34 33.77
N PRO A 34 3.16 -19.41 33.61
CA PRO A 34 4.43 -19.35 32.89
C PRO A 34 4.20 -18.97 31.43
N LYS A 35 5.00 -18.00 30.94
CA LYS A 35 5.05 -17.59 29.53
C LYS A 35 5.12 -18.84 28.64
N ALA A 36 4.03 -19.12 27.93
CA ALA A 36 4.01 -20.14 26.90
C ALA A 36 5.08 -19.82 25.86
N LYS A 37 5.90 -20.81 25.50
CA LYS A 37 6.78 -20.71 24.33
C LYS A 37 5.90 -20.41 23.11
N PRO A 38 6.29 -19.46 22.23
CA PRO A 38 5.56 -19.23 21.00
C PRO A 38 5.43 -20.56 20.26
N SER A 39 4.20 -20.93 19.92
CA SER A 39 3.93 -22.10 19.09
C SER A 39 4.58 -21.83 17.74
N SER A 40 5.51 -22.70 17.34
CA SER A 40 6.08 -22.70 16.00
C SER A 40 4.98 -23.04 15.00
N SER A 41 4.26 -22.04 14.52
CA SER A 41 3.54 -22.14 13.26
C SER A 41 4.58 -22.49 12.19
N PRO A 42 4.34 -23.49 11.33
CA PRO A 42 5.25 -23.79 10.24
C PRO A 42 5.31 -22.56 9.33
N VAL A 43 6.48 -21.94 9.25
CA VAL A 43 6.74 -20.83 8.34
C VAL A 43 6.67 -21.38 6.90
N PRO A 44 6.01 -20.71 5.95
CA PRO A 44 5.82 -21.23 4.59
C PRO A 44 7.16 -21.56 3.92
N SER A 45 7.24 -22.70 3.23
CA SER A 45 8.37 -22.99 2.35
C SER A 45 8.43 -21.95 1.22
N PHE A 46 9.60 -21.36 1.01
CA PHE A 46 9.82 -20.32 -0.01
C PHE A 46 9.71 -20.92 -1.44
N ASP A 47 8.57 -20.66 -2.09
CA ASP A 47 8.28 -21.05 -3.48
C ASP A 47 8.42 -19.83 -4.40
N LEU A 48 9.50 -19.79 -5.19
CA LEU A 48 9.77 -18.73 -6.16
C LEU A 48 8.68 -18.61 -7.23
N ALA A 49 8.06 -19.72 -7.63
CA ALA A 49 6.99 -19.69 -8.60
C ALA A 49 5.71 -19.07 -8.00
N ALA A 50 5.46 -19.30 -6.72
CA ALA A 50 4.36 -18.64 -6.00
C ALA A 50 4.58 -17.13 -5.89
N ILE A 51 5.83 -16.69 -5.63
CA ILE A 51 6.17 -15.25 -5.56
C ILE A 51 6.10 -14.58 -6.94
N GLU A 52 6.48 -15.29 -8.02
CA GLU A 52 6.30 -14.76 -9.38
C GLU A 52 4.83 -14.67 -9.79
N ALA A 53 4.01 -15.65 -9.40
CA ALA A 53 2.57 -15.58 -9.60
C ALA A 53 1.96 -14.40 -8.82
N GLU A 54 2.41 -14.21 -7.58
CA GLU A 54 2.04 -13.06 -6.73
C GLU A 54 2.48 -11.72 -7.35
N ALA A 55 3.60 -11.67 -8.08
CA ALA A 55 4.04 -10.47 -8.78
C ALA A 55 3.14 -10.11 -9.96
N ASP A 56 2.67 -11.09 -10.73
CA ASP A 56 1.71 -10.85 -11.81
C ASP A 56 0.36 -10.36 -11.25
N ASP A 57 0.01 -10.82 -10.06
CA ASP A 57 -1.14 -10.40 -9.27
C ASP A 57 -1.04 -8.97 -8.72
N LEU A 58 0.17 -8.47 -8.49
CA LEU A 58 0.46 -7.12 -7.99
C LEU A 58 0.83 -6.11 -9.10
N TRP A 59 0.53 -6.46 -10.36
CA TRP A 59 0.63 -5.56 -11.50
C TRP A 59 -0.59 -4.62 -11.59
N VAL A 60 -0.32 -3.32 -11.75
CA VAL A 60 -1.35 -2.32 -11.99
C VAL A 60 -1.02 -1.49 -13.22
N SER A 61 -2.04 -1.15 -14.02
CA SER A 61 -1.89 -0.27 -15.19
C SER A 61 -3.17 0.53 -15.48
N ASP A 62 -3.03 1.72 -16.06
CA ASP A 62 -4.14 2.48 -16.66
C ASP A 62 -4.35 2.19 -18.16
N GLY A 63 -3.50 1.32 -18.72
CA GLY A 63 -3.52 0.85 -20.11
C GLY A 63 -2.50 1.57 -20.99
N THR A 64 -1.92 2.65 -20.47
CA THR A 64 -0.84 3.42 -21.10
C THR A 64 0.46 3.27 -20.31
N ILE A 65 0.38 3.39 -18.98
CA ILE A 65 1.48 3.23 -18.02
C ILE A 65 1.13 2.16 -16.99
N GLY A 66 2.12 1.58 -16.34
CA GLY A 66 1.88 0.61 -15.26
C GLY A 66 3.12 0.32 -14.44
N PHE A 67 2.91 -0.26 -13.26
CA PHE A 67 3.90 -0.50 -12.22
C PHE A 67 3.59 -1.79 -11.46
N PHE A 68 4.58 -2.36 -10.80
CA PHE A 68 4.34 -3.39 -9.78
C PHE A 68 4.23 -2.76 -8.39
N LEU A 69 3.37 -3.34 -7.55
CA LEU A 69 3.19 -2.96 -6.16
C LEU A 69 4.02 -3.86 -5.23
N GLU A 70 4.28 -3.38 -4.01
CA GLU A 70 4.78 -4.23 -2.93
C GLU A 70 3.60 -4.87 -2.16
N ARG A 71 3.86 -5.92 -1.38
CA ARG A 71 2.82 -6.63 -0.62
C ARG A 71 2.13 -5.69 0.37
N ALA A 72 0.83 -5.90 0.59
CA ALA A 72 0.00 -5.01 1.41
C ALA A 72 0.37 -4.91 2.90
N ASP A 73 1.21 -5.81 3.41
CA ASP A 73 1.71 -5.77 4.79
C ASP A 73 3.00 -4.95 4.96
N SER A 74 3.60 -4.48 3.85
CA SER A 74 4.75 -3.55 3.88
C SER A 74 4.35 -2.21 3.27
N ALA A 75 3.79 -1.32 4.11
CA ALA A 75 3.70 0.12 3.88
C ALA A 75 2.96 0.64 2.62
N ALA A 76 1.83 1.32 2.85
CA ALA A 76 1.25 2.36 2.00
C ALA A 76 1.20 2.07 0.49
N ILE A 77 0.36 1.10 0.09
CA ILE A 77 -0.06 0.97 -1.30
C ILE A 77 -0.79 2.27 -1.70
N PRO A 78 -0.34 3.02 -2.71
CA PRO A 78 -1.00 4.26 -3.16
C PRO A 78 -2.35 4.02 -3.88
N PHE A 79 -2.75 2.75 -4.02
CA PHE A 79 -4.09 2.33 -4.42
C PHE A 79 -4.90 2.00 -3.17
N SER A 80 -5.50 3.03 -2.57
CA SER A 80 -6.52 2.81 -1.57
C SER A 80 -7.84 2.46 -2.28
N LEU A 81 -8.39 1.28 -1.96
CA LEU A 81 -9.73 0.89 -2.42
C LEU A 81 -10.77 1.94 -2.00
N GLU A 82 -10.61 2.53 -0.82
CA GLU A 82 -11.45 3.61 -0.32
C GLU A 82 -11.34 4.87 -1.18
N GLU A 83 -10.12 5.34 -1.46
CA GLU A 83 -9.92 6.51 -2.34
C GLU A 83 -10.47 6.26 -3.75
N THR A 84 -10.27 5.06 -4.28
CA THR A 84 -10.79 4.65 -5.59
C THR A 84 -12.31 4.68 -5.60
N TYR A 85 -12.94 4.07 -4.60
CA TYR A 85 -14.39 4.05 -4.44
C TYR A 85 -14.98 5.46 -4.39
N TRP A 86 -14.44 6.35 -3.57
CA TRP A 86 -14.96 7.72 -3.45
C TRP A 86 -14.73 8.56 -4.73
N ASN A 87 -13.61 8.36 -5.42
CA ASN A 87 -13.37 9.03 -6.70
C ASN A 87 -14.29 8.54 -7.82
N VAL A 88 -14.62 7.24 -7.85
CA VAL A 88 -15.64 6.68 -8.75
C VAL A 88 -17.01 7.28 -8.44
N ARG A 89 -17.39 7.38 -7.16
CA ARG A 89 -18.66 7.98 -6.72
C ARG A 89 -18.78 9.46 -7.10
N LEU A 90 -17.69 10.23 -7.08
CA LEU A 90 -17.71 11.63 -7.52
C LEU A 90 -18.12 11.81 -8.99
N ARG A 91 -17.93 10.80 -9.85
CA ARG A 91 -18.37 10.84 -11.25
C ARG A 91 -19.89 10.91 -11.41
N GLU A 92 -20.65 10.55 -10.37
CA GLU A 92 -22.12 10.72 -10.35
C GLU A 92 -22.52 12.20 -10.35
N PHE A 93 -21.64 13.07 -9.88
CA PHE A 93 -21.87 14.51 -9.75
C PHE A 93 -21.06 15.34 -10.76
N ASP A 94 -20.00 14.77 -11.32
CA ASP A 94 -19.20 15.33 -12.42
C ASP A 94 -18.84 14.23 -13.44
N PRO A 95 -19.74 13.95 -14.42
CA PRO A 95 -19.52 12.91 -15.43
C PRO A 95 -18.32 13.17 -16.35
N ASP A 96 -17.87 14.43 -16.45
CA ASP A 96 -16.79 14.87 -17.34
C ASP A 96 -15.41 14.76 -16.67
N ARG A 97 -15.34 14.41 -15.37
CA ARG A 97 -14.10 14.16 -14.64
C ARG A 97 -13.34 13.00 -15.29
N GLY A 98 -12.17 13.34 -15.85
CA GLY A 98 -11.45 12.60 -16.89
C GLY A 98 -10.97 11.18 -16.62
N GLU A 99 -10.47 10.58 -17.72
CA GLU A 99 -9.95 9.22 -17.97
C GLU A 99 -10.64 8.06 -17.26
N ARG A 100 -11.46 7.33 -18.04
CA ARG A 100 -12.16 6.13 -17.60
C ARG A 100 -11.13 5.08 -17.17
N LEU A 101 -11.18 4.72 -15.89
CA LEU A 101 -10.77 3.40 -15.40
C LEU A 101 -11.11 2.32 -16.43
N GLN A 102 -10.10 1.60 -16.92
CA GLN A 102 -10.31 0.50 -17.86
C GLN A 102 -10.62 -0.78 -17.08
N ALA A 103 -11.81 -1.33 -17.27
CA ALA A 103 -12.31 -2.53 -16.59
C ALA A 103 -11.29 -3.69 -16.55
N GLN A 104 -10.69 -3.99 -17.71
CA GLN A 104 -9.76 -5.11 -17.89
C GLN A 104 -8.48 -5.01 -17.05
N LEU A 105 -8.13 -3.81 -16.59
CA LEU A 105 -6.86 -3.56 -15.90
C LEU A 105 -7.00 -3.58 -14.39
N VAL A 106 -8.20 -3.29 -13.89
CA VAL A 106 -8.49 -3.29 -12.45
C VAL A 106 -9.21 -4.56 -12.00
N GLU A 107 -9.71 -5.37 -12.93
CA GLU A 107 -10.41 -6.63 -12.64
C GLU A 107 -9.59 -7.60 -11.76
N PRO A 108 -8.30 -7.86 -12.01
CA PRO A 108 -7.50 -8.73 -11.14
C PRO A 108 -7.38 -8.20 -9.72
N TRP A 109 -7.05 -6.91 -9.58
CA TRP A 109 -6.94 -6.24 -8.28
C TRP A 109 -8.26 -6.26 -7.52
N LEU A 110 -9.38 -5.87 -8.16
CA LEU A 110 -10.70 -5.90 -7.53
C LEU A 110 -11.11 -7.31 -7.11
N THR A 111 -10.73 -8.33 -7.88
CA THR A 111 -10.99 -9.73 -7.51
C THR A 111 -10.24 -10.11 -6.23
N GLN A 112 -8.98 -9.69 -6.09
CA GLN A 112 -8.19 -9.92 -4.87
C GLN A 112 -8.74 -9.18 -3.65
N GLU A 113 -9.20 -7.94 -3.83
CA GLU A 113 -9.89 -7.17 -2.79
C GLU A 113 -11.16 -7.90 -2.32
N ILE A 114 -11.90 -8.53 -3.23
CA ILE A 114 -13.07 -9.35 -2.88
C ILE A 114 -12.64 -10.64 -2.17
N THR A 115 -11.56 -11.32 -2.56
CA THR A 115 -11.16 -12.60 -1.96
C THR A 115 -10.38 -12.48 -0.65
N GLY A 116 -9.80 -11.31 -0.34
CA GLY A 116 -9.31 -10.98 1.00
C GLY A 116 -7.81 -10.98 1.16
N SER A 117 -7.08 -10.67 0.10
CA SER A 117 -5.63 -10.69 0.13
C SER A 117 -5.04 -9.39 0.70
N HIS A 118 -5.66 -8.22 0.47
CA HIS A 118 -4.97 -6.93 0.64
C HIS A 118 -5.90 -5.78 1.00
N THR A 119 -5.67 -5.10 2.14
CA THR A 119 -5.73 -3.64 2.40
C THR A 119 -5.86 -3.42 3.91
N GLU A 120 -4.86 -2.80 4.53
CA GLU A 120 -4.89 -2.45 5.96
C GLU A 120 -5.89 -1.32 6.22
N GLY A 121 -6.85 -1.55 7.13
CA GLY A 121 -7.64 -0.50 7.78
C GLY A 121 -9.14 -0.49 7.48
N LEU A 122 -9.61 -1.10 6.38
CA LEU A 122 -11.03 -1.21 6.10
C LEU A 122 -11.65 -2.45 6.78
N PRO A 123 -12.86 -2.32 7.37
CA PRO A 123 -13.63 -3.50 7.76
C PRO A 123 -13.90 -4.40 6.56
N ARG A 124 -13.83 -5.71 6.75
CA ARG A 124 -13.84 -6.68 5.64
C ARG A 124 -15.11 -6.60 4.79
N ALA A 125 -16.27 -6.39 5.42
CA ALA A 125 -17.53 -6.19 4.69
C ALA A 125 -17.53 -4.91 3.83
N VAL A 126 -16.91 -3.83 4.31
CA VAL A 126 -16.76 -2.56 3.58
C VAL A 126 -15.85 -2.75 2.37
N GLN A 127 -14.72 -3.44 2.55
CA GLN A 127 -13.79 -3.76 1.47
C GLN A 127 -14.49 -4.51 0.32
N VAL A 128 -15.22 -5.59 0.65
CA VAL A 128 -15.96 -6.37 -0.36
C VAL A 128 -17.00 -5.50 -1.08
N ASP A 129 -17.77 -4.69 -0.35
CA ASP A 129 -18.76 -3.80 -0.97
C ASP A 129 -18.13 -2.74 -1.86
N TYR A 130 -17.05 -2.07 -1.43
CA TYR A 130 -16.35 -1.08 -2.24
C TYR A 130 -15.80 -1.69 -3.53
N ALA A 131 -15.17 -2.86 -3.44
CA ALA A 131 -14.64 -3.56 -4.62
C ALA A 131 -15.76 -3.94 -5.61
N VAL A 132 -16.88 -4.47 -5.11
CA VAL A 132 -18.06 -4.80 -5.93
C VAL A 132 -18.66 -3.55 -6.58
N GLN A 133 -18.73 -2.43 -5.85
CA GLN A 133 -19.26 -1.16 -6.36
C GLN A 133 -18.37 -0.57 -7.45
N VAL A 134 -17.05 -0.55 -7.24
CA VAL A 134 -16.09 -0.11 -8.25
C VAL A 134 -16.19 -1.02 -9.48
N ALA A 135 -16.17 -2.35 -9.31
CA ALA A 135 -16.31 -3.30 -10.42
C ALA A 135 -17.58 -3.05 -11.23
N THR A 136 -18.72 -2.88 -10.55
CA THR A 136 -20.02 -2.58 -11.18
C THR A 136 -19.98 -1.28 -11.97
N ALA A 137 -19.42 -0.21 -11.40
CA ALA A 137 -19.31 1.09 -12.06
C ALA A 137 -18.43 1.07 -13.32
N LEU A 138 -17.54 0.08 -13.42
CA LEU A 138 -16.63 -0.12 -14.56
C LEU A 138 -17.12 -1.16 -15.55
N GLY A 139 -18.20 -1.89 -15.25
CA GLY A 139 -18.68 -2.99 -16.07
C GLY A 139 -17.78 -4.23 -16.00
N VAL A 140 -17.00 -4.39 -14.93
CA VAL A 140 -16.29 -5.64 -14.62
C VAL A 140 -17.29 -6.67 -14.09
N ALA A 141 -17.25 -7.88 -14.63
CA ALA A 141 -18.11 -8.96 -14.16
C ALA A 141 -17.61 -9.47 -12.80
N VAL A 142 -18.47 -9.46 -11.79
CA VAL A 142 -18.14 -10.00 -10.47
C VAL A 142 -18.81 -11.36 -10.29
N ASP A 143 -18.02 -12.39 -9.96
CA ASP A 143 -18.56 -13.71 -9.65
C ASP A 143 -19.33 -13.69 -8.33
N ARG A 144 -20.63 -13.99 -8.42
CA ARG A 144 -21.54 -14.10 -7.28
C ARG A 144 -21.01 -15.05 -6.20
N SER A 145 -20.49 -16.21 -6.60
CA SER A 145 -20.03 -17.24 -5.66
C SER A 145 -18.83 -16.77 -4.85
N VAL A 146 -17.94 -15.98 -5.47
CA VAL A 146 -16.76 -15.40 -4.82
C VAL A 146 -17.18 -14.40 -3.73
N VAL A 147 -18.13 -13.50 -4.04
CA VAL A 147 -18.65 -12.53 -3.05
C VAL A 147 -19.35 -13.24 -1.88
N VAL A 148 -20.16 -14.26 -2.16
CA VAL A 148 -20.82 -15.05 -1.10
C VAL A 148 -19.79 -15.73 -0.21
N SER A 149 -18.80 -16.40 -0.79
CA SER A 149 -17.74 -17.06 -0.03
C SER A 149 -16.90 -16.09 0.81
N ALA A 150 -16.67 -14.87 0.34
CA ALA A 150 -15.94 -13.84 1.07
C ALA A 150 -16.71 -13.29 2.28
N LEU A 151 -18.03 -13.15 2.18
CA LEU A 151 -18.87 -12.56 3.23
C LEU A 151 -19.37 -13.57 4.27
N GLU A 152 -19.51 -14.83 3.89
CA GLU A 152 -20.09 -15.86 4.77
C GLU A 152 -19.34 -16.03 6.11
N PRO A 153 -17.99 -16.02 6.19
CA PRO A 153 -17.27 -16.10 7.47
C PRO A 153 -17.53 -14.92 8.42
N LEU A 154 -18.01 -13.79 7.90
CA LEU A 154 -18.34 -12.61 8.69
C LEU A 154 -19.75 -12.68 9.27
N ARG A 155 -20.59 -13.62 8.84
CA ARG A 155 -21.97 -13.72 9.32
C ARG A 155 -22.02 -14.21 10.76
N ALA A 156 -22.67 -13.44 11.64
CA ALA A 156 -22.85 -13.77 13.05
C ALA A 156 -24.20 -13.23 13.55
N ASP A 157 -25.00 -14.08 14.18
CA ASP A 157 -26.27 -13.72 14.83
C ASP A 157 -27.28 -12.92 13.96
N GLY A 158 -27.33 -13.24 12.66
CA GLY A 158 -28.21 -12.54 11.71
C GLY A 158 -27.72 -11.15 11.31
N LEU A 159 -26.44 -10.84 11.54
CA LEU A 159 -25.72 -9.65 11.11
C LEU A 159 -24.36 -10.06 10.50
N TYR A 160 -23.59 -9.08 10.03
CA TYR A 160 -22.21 -9.26 9.58
C TYR A 160 -21.24 -8.51 10.51
N LYS A 161 -20.09 -9.12 10.76
CA LYS A 161 -18.98 -8.57 11.55
C LYS A 161 -18.13 -7.60 10.74
N SER A 162 -17.50 -6.65 11.43
CA SER A 162 -16.49 -5.76 10.85
C SER A 162 -15.20 -6.51 10.52
N SER A 163 -14.78 -7.43 11.38
CA SER A 163 -13.61 -8.29 11.24
C SER A 163 -13.94 -9.76 11.52
N SER A 164 -13.08 -10.69 11.06
CA SER A 164 -13.16 -12.10 11.46
C SER A 164 -13.08 -12.29 12.97
N ASP A 165 -12.35 -11.42 13.66
CA ASP A 165 -12.00 -11.52 15.07
C ASP A 165 -13.09 -10.99 16.00
N ASP A 166 -14.08 -10.28 15.46
CA ASP A 166 -15.19 -9.77 16.26
C ASP A 166 -16.11 -10.90 16.73
N ALA A 167 -16.63 -10.76 17.95
CA ALA A 167 -17.56 -11.74 18.51
C ALA A 167 -18.99 -11.59 17.97
N GLN A 168 -19.38 -10.39 17.53
CA GLN A 168 -20.76 -10.06 17.14
C GLN A 168 -20.78 -9.21 15.88
N GLY A 169 -21.83 -9.38 15.07
CA GLY A 169 -22.09 -8.54 13.92
C GLY A 169 -22.64 -7.16 14.29
N ASP A 170 -22.44 -6.19 13.40
CA ASP A 170 -22.89 -4.81 13.55
C ASP A 170 -23.72 -4.34 12.35
N TRP A 171 -24.52 -3.29 12.54
CA TRP A 171 -25.41 -2.80 11.49
C TRP A 171 -24.68 -2.17 10.30
N GLY A 172 -23.53 -1.53 10.53
CA GLY A 172 -22.74 -0.90 9.48
C GLY A 172 -22.19 -1.93 8.50
N SER A 173 -21.48 -2.93 9.03
CA SER A 173 -20.96 -4.06 8.24
C SER A 173 -22.07 -4.83 7.54
N THR A 174 -23.23 -4.96 8.18
CA THR A 174 -24.40 -5.61 7.58
C THR A 174 -24.92 -4.85 6.35
N VAL A 175 -24.98 -3.51 6.39
CA VAL A 175 -25.35 -2.69 5.20
C VAL A 175 -24.43 -3.00 4.03
N HIS A 176 -23.12 -2.99 4.25
CA HIS A 176 -22.13 -3.21 3.21
C HIS A 176 -22.19 -4.64 2.64
N ALA A 177 -22.26 -5.66 3.51
CA ALA A 177 -22.40 -7.04 3.08
C ALA A 177 -23.68 -7.26 2.24
N VAL A 178 -24.82 -6.72 2.69
CA VAL A 178 -26.08 -6.82 1.95
C VAL A 178 -26.06 -6.02 0.65
N SER A 179 -25.44 -4.83 0.63
CA SER A 179 -25.20 -4.04 -0.59
C SER A 179 -24.44 -4.85 -1.63
N ALA A 180 -23.32 -5.47 -1.24
CA ALA A 180 -22.51 -6.30 -2.11
C ALA A 180 -23.30 -7.50 -2.67
N LEU A 181 -24.00 -8.24 -1.81
CA LEU A 181 -24.83 -9.39 -2.20
C LEU A 181 -25.94 -8.98 -3.16
N HIS A 182 -26.64 -7.88 -2.86
CA HIS A 182 -27.71 -7.37 -3.71
C HIS A 182 -27.21 -7.01 -5.11
N ARG A 183 -26.06 -6.35 -5.23
CA ARG A 183 -25.46 -5.95 -6.51
C ARG A 183 -25.09 -7.13 -7.41
N VAL A 184 -24.61 -8.24 -6.83
CA VAL A 184 -24.31 -9.47 -7.60
C VAL A 184 -25.53 -10.39 -7.76
N GLY A 185 -26.71 -9.97 -7.29
CA GLY A 185 -27.94 -10.75 -7.29
C GLY A 185 -27.86 -12.03 -6.45
N ALA A 186 -27.03 -12.04 -5.41
CA ALA A 186 -27.00 -13.11 -4.43
C ALA A 186 -28.18 -12.97 -3.45
N PRO A 187 -28.78 -14.09 -2.99
CA PRO A 187 -29.79 -14.03 -1.94
C PRO A 187 -29.16 -13.58 -0.62
N VAL A 188 -29.91 -12.81 0.15
CA VAL A 188 -29.57 -12.48 1.54
C VAL A 188 -30.17 -13.54 2.44
N ASP A 189 -29.41 -14.00 3.43
CA ASP A 189 -29.84 -15.06 4.34
C ASP A 189 -31.09 -14.65 5.13
N ALA A 190 -32.01 -15.60 5.34
CA ALA A 190 -33.28 -15.36 6.01
C ALA A 190 -33.11 -14.81 7.44
N SER A 191 -32.05 -15.20 8.16
CA SER A 191 -31.77 -14.68 9.50
C SER A 191 -31.48 -13.18 9.50
N VAL A 192 -30.83 -12.65 8.45
CA VAL A 192 -30.57 -11.22 8.27
C VAL A 192 -31.87 -10.48 7.96
N LEU A 193 -32.70 -11.05 7.08
CA LEU A 193 -34.01 -10.48 6.76
C LEU A 193 -34.92 -10.37 8.00
N GLU A 194 -34.99 -11.42 8.82
CA GLU A 194 -35.74 -11.39 10.09
C GLU A 194 -35.17 -10.37 11.08
N ARG A 195 -33.85 -10.26 11.15
CA ARG A 195 -33.18 -9.30 12.04
C ARG A 195 -33.47 -7.85 11.62
N VAL A 196 -33.42 -7.54 10.33
CA VAL A 196 -33.80 -6.22 9.80
C VAL A 196 -35.28 -5.96 10.08
N ARG A 197 -36.17 -6.90 9.78
CA ARG A 197 -37.62 -6.74 10.00
C ARG A 197 -37.96 -6.44 11.46
N SER A 198 -37.32 -7.13 12.40
CA SER A 198 -37.55 -6.94 13.83
C SER A 198 -36.93 -5.65 14.39
N ALA A 199 -35.91 -5.10 13.72
CA ALA A 199 -35.25 -3.85 14.13
C ALA A 199 -35.94 -2.59 13.60
N LEU A 200 -36.69 -2.67 12.50
CA LEU A 200 -37.39 -1.53 11.91
C LEU A 200 -38.55 -1.09 12.80
N GLY A 201 -38.37 0.04 13.49
CA GLY A 201 -39.38 0.65 14.36
C GLY A 201 -38.89 1.95 15.00
N THR A 202 -39.79 2.65 15.69
CA THR A 202 -39.54 3.97 16.28
C THR A 202 -38.31 3.99 17.21
N PRO A 203 -37.35 4.94 17.05
CA PRO A 203 -36.25 5.15 17.98
C PRO A 203 -36.78 5.31 19.40
N SER A 204 -36.10 4.70 20.38
CA SER A 204 -36.55 4.78 21.78
C SER A 204 -36.60 6.23 22.26
N ALA A 205 -37.56 6.53 23.14
CA ALA A 205 -37.64 7.82 23.82
C ALA A 205 -36.32 8.06 24.58
N GLY A 206 -35.51 9.00 24.11
CA GLY A 206 -34.14 9.24 24.61
C GLY A 206 -33.00 8.92 23.63
N SER A 207 -33.31 8.57 22.39
CA SER A 207 -32.30 8.32 21.35
C SER A 207 -31.39 9.54 21.11
N THR A 208 -30.10 9.30 20.89
CA THR A 208 -29.09 10.33 20.59
C THR A 208 -28.75 10.40 19.10
N ALA A 209 -28.09 11.48 18.66
CA ALA A 209 -27.56 11.58 17.29
C ALA A 209 -26.58 10.44 16.96
N GLY A 210 -25.75 10.03 17.94
CA GLY A 210 -24.86 8.88 17.78
C GLY A 210 -25.60 7.56 17.55
N GLN A 211 -26.71 7.31 18.26
CA GLN A 211 -27.55 6.12 18.04
C GLN A 211 -28.29 6.18 16.70
N ALA A 212 -28.69 7.36 16.25
CA ALA A 212 -29.25 7.55 14.92
C ALA A 212 -28.22 7.18 13.84
N ALA A 213 -26.96 7.56 14.03
CA ALA A 213 -25.85 7.26 13.12
C ALA A 213 -25.46 5.77 13.12
N THR A 214 -25.28 5.14 14.29
CA THR A 214 -24.72 3.77 14.37
C THR A 214 -25.75 2.66 14.23
N ASN A 215 -27.02 2.92 14.54
CA ASN A 215 -28.07 1.90 14.49
C ASN A 215 -29.11 2.23 13.43
N PHE A 216 -29.79 3.37 13.56
CA PHE A 216 -31.01 3.62 12.81
C PHE A 216 -30.77 3.91 11.32
N ALA A 217 -29.78 4.72 10.98
CA ALA A 217 -29.45 5.01 9.58
C ALA A 217 -29.03 3.74 8.80
N PRO A 218 -28.13 2.88 9.33
CA PRO A 218 -27.86 1.57 8.74
C PRO A 218 -29.10 0.67 8.59
N GLN A 219 -29.96 0.59 9.60
CA GLN A 219 -31.21 -0.19 9.53
C GLN A 219 -32.14 0.30 8.42
N MET A 220 -32.28 1.63 8.26
CA MET A 220 -33.07 2.21 7.17
C MET A 220 -32.47 1.92 5.80
N LEU A 221 -31.13 2.01 5.64
CA LEU A 221 -30.46 1.64 4.40
C LEU A 221 -30.69 0.16 4.04
N LEU A 222 -30.60 -0.73 5.03
CA LEU A 222 -30.91 -2.15 4.84
C LEU A 222 -32.35 -2.37 4.40
N ALA A 223 -33.30 -1.67 5.03
CA ALA A 223 -34.71 -1.75 4.62
C ALA A 223 -34.92 -1.26 3.18
N ALA A 224 -34.25 -0.17 2.79
CA ALA A 224 -34.28 0.35 1.43
C ALA A 224 -33.71 -0.65 0.41
N LEU A 225 -32.53 -1.22 0.69
CA LEU A 225 -31.90 -2.24 -0.15
C LEU A 225 -32.75 -3.52 -0.28
N LEU A 226 -33.51 -3.86 0.77
CA LEU A 226 -34.30 -5.08 0.88
C LEU A 226 -35.80 -4.85 0.67
N LYS A 227 -36.23 -3.70 0.14
CA LYS A 227 -37.65 -3.31 0.08
C LYS A 227 -38.56 -4.36 -0.59
N ASP A 228 -38.07 -5.01 -1.64
CA ASP A 228 -38.83 -6.02 -2.38
C ASP A 228 -38.97 -7.35 -1.62
N GLN A 229 -38.11 -7.57 -0.62
CA GLN A 229 -38.11 -8.75 0.27
C GLN A 229 -38.77 -8.44 1.62
N LEU A 230 -39.08 -7.16 1.89
CA LEU A 230 -39.73 -6.67 3.10
C LEU A 230 -41.09 -6.03 2.71
N PRO A 231 -42.13 -6.84 2.41
CA PRO A 231 -43.35 -6.39 1.73
C PRO A 231 -44.22 -5.39 2.50
N THR A 232 -43.89 -5.11 3.77
CA THR A 232 -44.61 -4.13 4.60
C THR A 232 -43.63 -3.22 5.31
N VAL A 233 -43.58 -1.97 4.87
CA VAL A 233 -42.94 -0.86 5.59
C VAL A 233 -43.76 -0.57 6.85
N PRO A 234 -43.16 -0.53 8.06
CA PRO A 234 -43.88 -0.19 9.28
C PRO A 234 -44.58 1.18 9.18
N THR A 235 -45.82 1.28 9.64
CA THR A 235 -46.62 2.52 9.54
C THR A 235 -46.03 3.69 10.33
N ASP A 236 -45.21 3.41 11.35
CA ASP A 236 -44.49 4.37 12.18
C ASP A 236 -43.12 4.78 11.61
N LEU A 237 -42.68 4.19 10.49
CA LEU A 237 -41.34 4.44 9.95
C LEU A 237 -41.13 5.91 9.53
N GLN A 238 -42.16 6.60 9.07
CA GLN A 238 -42.07 8.04 8.78
C GLN A 238 -41.76 8.85 10.05
N ALA A 239 -42.41 8.54 11.18
CA ALA A 239 -42.17 9.23 12.44
C ALA A 239 -40.79 8.89 13.02
N ALA A 240 -40.34 7.64 12.84
CA ALA A 240 -39.00 7.19 13.16
C ALA A 240 -37.91 7.97 12.40
N TYR A 241 -38.09 8.10 11.08
CA TYR A 241 -37.24 8.90 10.19
C TYR A 241 -37.23 10.38 10.60
N ASP A 242 -38.40 10.99 10.81
CA ASP A 242 -38.52 12.39 11.21
C ASP A 242 -37.76 12.66 12.54
N THR A 243 -37.83 11.72 13.48
CA THR A 243 -37.11 11.79 14.76
C THR A 243 -35.59 11.70 14.55
N ALA A 244 -35.12 10.73 13.77
CA ALA A 244 -33.69 10.54 13.52
C ALA A 244 -33.07 11.75 12.82
N VAL A 245 -33.74 12.30 11.80
CA VAL A 245 -33.30 13.54 11.13
C VAL A 245 -33.23 14.70 12.11
N SER A 246 -34.23 14.86 12.99
CA SER A 246 -34.22 15.93 13.98
C SER A 246 -33.07 15.80 15.00
N LEU A 247 -32.68 14.58 15.37
CA LEU A 247 -31.55 14.34 16.28
C LEU A 247 -30.22 14.71 15.62
N VAL A 248 -30.01 14.28 14.38
CA VAL A 248 -28.79 14.55 13.62
C VAL A 248 -28.65 16.05 13.31
N ASP A 249 -29.71 16.70 12.83
CA ASP A 249 -29.72 18.14 12.58
C ASP A 249 -29.46 18.98 13.85
N GLY A 250 -29.91 18.48 15.01
CA GLY A 250 -29.71 19.11 16.30
C GLY A 250 -28.24 19.17 16.72
N ALA A 251 -27.44 18.16 16.34
CA ALA A 251 -26.02 18.06 16.68
C ALA A 251 -25.15 19.09 15.92
N GLY A 252 -25.58 19.51 14.72
CA GLY A 252 -24.85 20.45 13.88
C GLY A 252 -24.12 19.79 12.71
N ALA A 253 -23.42 20.59 11.91
CA ALA A 253 -22.70 20.11 10.74
C ALA A 253 -21.30 19.62 11.13
N ASP A 254 -21.20 18.32 11.37
CA ASP A 254 -19.95 17.57 11.47
C ASP A 254 -19.94 16.42 10.44
N PRO A 255 -18.78 15.80 10.14
CA PRO A 255 -18.68 14.77 9.12
C PRO A 255 -19.62 13.58 9.32
N VAL A 256 -19.82 13.13 10.56
CA VAL A 256 -20.70 12.00 10.88
C VAL A 256 -22.15 12.39 10.68
N SER A 257 -22.55 13.58 11.13
CA SER A 257 -23.91 14.09 10.95
C SER A 257 -24.27 14.29 9.48
N VAL A 258 -23.34 14.80 8.65
CA VAL A 258 -23.52 14.96 7.21
C VAL A 258 -23.68 13.60 6.51
N ALA A 259 -22.80 12.64 6.81
CA ALA A 259 -22.92 11.27 6.28
C ALA A 259 -24.24 10.60 6.69
N THR A 260 -24.61 10.72 7.97
CA THR A 260 -25.84 10.13 8.52
C THR A 260 -27.09 10.72 7.86
N SER A 261 -27.18 12.05 7.72
CA SER A 261 -28.30 12.68 7.02
C SER A 261 -28.37 12.28 5.55
N SER A 262 -27.21 12.15 4.88
CA SER A 262 -27.15 11.64 3.50
C SER A 262 -27.75 10.24 3.39
N PHE A 263 -27.37 9.33 4.29
CA PHE A 263 -27.89 7.96 4.34
C PHE A 263 -29.39 7.90 4.65
N LEU A 264 -29.85 8.66 5.64
CA LEU A 264 -31.27 8.72 6.01
C LEU A 264 -32.14 9.22 4.84
N ASN A 265 -31.70 10.29 4.16
CA ASN A 265 -32.44 10.84 3.01
C ASN A 265 -32.44 9.89 1.81
N ALA A 266 -31.32 9.22 1.53
CA ALA A 266 -31.24 8.20 0.49
C ALA A 266 -32.19 7.03 0.76
N ALA A 267 -32.18 6.48 1.99
CA ALA A 267 -33.08 5.40 2.39
C ALA A 267 -34.56 5.82 2.35
N ALA A 268 -34.87 7.02 2.86
CA ALA A 268 -36.23 7.56 2.85
C ALA A 268 -36.79 7.70 1.43
N LYS A 269 -35.97 8.18 0.49
CA LYS A 269 -36.34 8.26 -0.93
C LYS A 269 -36.68 6.89 -1.50
N GLU A 270 -35.84 5.89 -1.26
CA GLU A 270 -36.02 4.53 -1.79
C GLU A 270 -37.24 3.81 -1.19
N LEU A 271 -37.54 4.10 0.08
CA LEU A 271 -38.71 3.58 0.81
C LEU A 271 -39.99 4.40 0.57
N ASN A 272 -39.98 5.38 -0.35
CA ASN A 272 -41.10 6.28 -0.65
C ASN A 272 -41.63 7.06 0.57
N LEU A 273 -40.75 7.41 1.52
CA LEU A 273 -41.05 8.29 2.64
C LEU A 273 -40.96 9.77 2.22
N ARG A 274 -41.58 10.65 3.00
CA ARG A 274 -41.44 12.10 2.81
C ARG A 274 -40.06 12.54 3.29
N VAL A 275 -39.16 12.81 2.34
CA VAL A 275 -37.78 13.26 2.58
C VAL A 275 -37.74 14.70 3.11
N HIS A 276 -36.92 14.97 4.12
CA HIS A 276 -36.65 16.34 4.61
C HIS A 276 -35.77 17.10 3.63
N THR A 277 -36.13 18.35 3.35
CA THR A 277 -35.28 19.26 2.59
C THR A 277 -34.05 19.61 3.40
N THR A 278 -32.87 19.49 2.79
CA THR A 278 -31.59 19.79 3.43
C THR A 278 -31.57 21.23 3.94
N ARG A 279 -31.31 21.38 5.24
CA ARG A 279 -31.22 22.70 5.86
C ARG A 279 -29.87 23.33 5.53
N PRO A 280 -29.79 24.66 5.27
CA PRO A 280 -28.53 25.35 5.00
C PRO A 280 -27.45 25.11 6.07
N LYS A 281 -27.86 24.92 7.34
CA LYS A 281 -26.96 24.62 8.45
C LYS A 281 -26.14 23.34 8.24
N MET A 282 -26.70 22.31 7.57
CA MET A 282 -25.99 21.04 7.30
C MET A 282 -24.88 21.19 6.27
N CYS A 283 -24.93 22.22 5.41
CA CYS A 283 -23.87 22.55 4.46
C CYS A 283 -22.74 23.39 5.10
N GLY A 284 -22.73 23.57 6.42
CA GLY A 284 -21.76 24.40 7.16
C GLY A 284 -20.31 23.91 7.14
N ILE A 285 -20.04 22.76 6.51
CA ILE A 285 -18.70 22.19 6.31
C ILE A 285 -17.96 22.78 5.09
N LEU A 286 -18.64 23.64 4.33
CA LEU A 286 -18.11 24.26 3.12
C LEU A 286 -17.23 25.47 3.46
N ASP A 287 -16.07 25.56 2.81
CA ASP A 287 -15.26 26.77 2.82
C ASP A 287 -15.80 27.85 1.85
N ALA A 288 -15.11 28.98 1.78
CA ALA A 288 -15.49 30.10 0.91
C ALA A 288 -15.48 29.74 -0.59
N ASP A 289 -14.69 28.74 -0.99
CA ASP A 289 -14.57 28.26 -2.36
C ASP A 289 -15.54 27.11 -2.67
N ARG A 290 -16.45 26.81 -1.72
CA ARG A 290 -17.42 25.70 -1.75
C ARG A 290 -16.76 24.32 -1.74
N LEU A 291 -15.54 24.22 -1.24
CA LEU A 291 -14.87 22.94 -1.02
C LEU A 291 -15.22 22.40 0.37
N VAL A 292 -15.34 21.09 0.47
CA VAL A 292 -15.62 20.40 1.74
C VAL A 292 -14.31 19.99 2.40
N ARG A 293 -14.12 20.34 3.66
CA ARG A 293 -12.89 20.02 4.43
C ARG A 293 -13.22 19.46 5.80
N LEU A 294 -12.39 18.54 6.27
CA LEU A 294 -12.41 18.15 7.68
C LEU A 294 -11.85 19.30 8.55
N PRO A 295 -12.32 19.45 9.80
CA PRO A 295 -11.75 20.43 10.72
C PRO A 295 -10.24 20.28 10.88
N GLY A 296 -9.48 21.31 10.51
CA GLY A 296 -8.02 21.32 10.58
C GLY A 296 -7.29 20.70 9.39
N ALA A 297 -8.01 20.30 8.32
CA ALA A 297 -7.41 19.78 7.10
C ALA A 297 -7.20 20.87 6.04
N ASP A 298 -6.00 20.88 5.45
CA ASP A 298 -5.62 21.79 4.36
C ASP A 298 -6.03 21.26 2.97
N ALA A 299 -6.50 20.01 2.88
CA ALA A 299 -6.97 19.39 1.64
C ALA A 299 -8.50 19.19 1.65
N PRO A 300 -9.18 19.29 0.49
CA PRO A 300 -10.57 18.88 0.35
C PRO A 300 -10.77 17.39 0.62
N ASP A 301 -11.89 17.04 1.26
CA ASP A 301 -12.26 15.67 1.58
C ASP A 301 -13.26 15.11 0.54
N VAL A 302 -12.85 14.06 -0.18
CA VAL A 302 -13.59 13.48 -1.31
C VAL A 302 -14.86 12.77 -0.83
N GLN A 303 -14.78 12.01 0.28
CA GLN A 303 -15.91 11.29 0.86
C GLN A 303 -16.99 12.25 1.34
N LEU A 304 -16.60 13.27 2.11
CA LEU A 304 -17.52 14.25 2.65
C LEU A 304 -18.09 15.16 1.56
N THR A 305 -17.34 15.40 0.48
CA THR A 305 -17.86 16.05 -0.75
C THR A 305 -19.01 15.24 -1.35
N VAL A 306 -18.87 13.91 -1.47
CA VAL A 306 -19.95 13.04 -1.99
C VAL A 306 -21.19 13.12 -1.10
N TYR A 307 -21.05 13.07 0.22
CA TYR A 307 -22.19 13.16 1.13
C TYR A 307 -22.88 14.53 1.07
N ALA A 308 -22.11 15.62 1.04
CA ALA A 308 -22.67 16.96 0.92
C ALA A 308 -23.38 17.18 -0.44
N ALA A 309 -22.80 16.68 -1.53
CA ALA A 309 -23.44 16.69 -2.85
C ALA A 309 -24.75 15.89 -2.87
N THR A 310 -24.76 14.72 -2.23
CA THR A 310 -25.97 13.86 -2.11
C THR A 310 -27.09 14.55 -1.34
N LEU A 311 -26.73 15.36 -0.35
CA LEU A 311 -27.66 16.22 0.37
C LEU A 311 -28.10 17.46 -0.43
N GLY A 312 -27.59 17.69 -1.63
CA GLY A 312 -27.93 18.86 -2.44
C GLY A 312 -27.29 20.16 -1.96
N CYS A 313 -26.21 20.09 -1.19
CA CYS A 313 -25.37 21.26 -0.95
C CYS A 313 -24.71 21.70 -2.26
N ASP A 314 -24.56 23.02 -2.45
CA ASP A 314 -23.85 23.61 -3.58
C ASP A 314 -22.34 23.48 -3.36
N VAL A 315 -21.82 22.29 -3.67
CA VAL A 315 -20.41 21.94 -3.48
C VAL A 315 -19.63 22.03 -4.79
N ARG A 316 -18.40 22.52 -4.71
CA ARG A 316 -17.44 22.42 -5.80
C ARG A 316 -16.68 21.11 -5.66
N ILE A 317 -16.72 20.27 -6.69
CA ILE A 317 -15.91 19.05 -6.74
C ILE A 317 -14.44 19.47 -6.96
N PRO A 318 -13.49 18.97 -6.15
CA PRO A 318 -12.10 19.35 -6.28
C PRO A 318 -11.55 18.97 -7.68
N ALA A 319 -11.03 19.97 -8.40
CA ALA A 319 -10.54 19.82 -9.77
C ALA A 319 -9.30 18.90 -9.86
N GLU A 320 -8.49 18.89 -8.80
CA GLU A 320 -7.26 18.09 -8.71
C GLU A 320 -7.21 17.34 -7.39
N THR A 321 -7.66 16.09 -7.41
CA THR A 321 -7.20 15.11 -6.43
C THR A 321 -5.77 14.70 -6.78
N PRO A 322 -4.91 14.36 -5.80
CA PRO A 322 -3.60 13.77 -6.07
C PRO A 322 -3.73 12.41 -6.77
N TYR A 323 -4.95 11.88 -6.89
CA TYR A 323 -5.28 10.65 -7.59
C TYR A 323 -6.25 10.91 -8.77
N SER A 324 -6.23 10.10 -9.81
CA SER A 324 -7.21 10.13 -10.90
C SER A 324 -8.54 9.55 -10.42
N GLY A 325 -9.56 9.55 -11.29
CA GLY A 325 -10.84 8.86 -11.03
C GLY A 325 -10.68 7.36 -10.72
N ALA A 326 -9.49 6.84 -10.99
CA ALA A 326 -9.06 5.47 -10.79
C ALA A 326 -8.32 5.20 -9.47
N GLY A 327 -8.14 6.21 -8.61
CA GLY A 327 -7.25 6.10 -7.45
C GLY A 327 -5.77 6.11 -7.81
N TRP A 328 -5.41 6.35 -9.08
CA TRP A 328 -4.02 6.40 -9.54
C TRP A 328 -3.39 7.73 -9.19
N PRO A 329 -2.19 7.81 -8.60
CA PRO A 329 -1.51 9.08 -8.42
C PRO A 329 -1.49 9.87 -9.74
N LYS A 330 -2.09 11.07 -9.75
CA LYS A 330 -1.95 11.98 -10.88
C LYS A 330 -0.47 12.26 -11.02
N LEU A 331 0.06 12.02 -12.21
CA LEU A 331 1.49 12.11 -12.50
C LEU A 331 1.94 13.56 -12.65
N ASN A 332 1.60 14.40 -11.67
CA ASN A 332 2.02 15.78 -11.57
C ASN A 332 2.46 16.12 -10.13
N GLY A 333 3.43 17.03 -10.02
CA GLY A 333 3.87 17.60 -8.75
C GLY A 333 4.37 16.58 -7.72
N GLN A 334 3.95 16.76 -6.47
CA GLN A 334 4.42 16.00 -5.31
C GLN A 334 3.86 14.57 -5.27
N ALA A 335 2.60 14.36 -5.69
CA ALA A 335 1.97 13.04 -5.73
C ALA A 335 2.70 12.08 -6.69
N LEU A 336 3.19 12.60 -7.81
CA LEU A 336 4.09 11.86 -8.69
C LEU A 336 5.38 11.44 -7.98
N THR A 337 5.98 12.34 -7.21
CA THR A 337 7.27 12.12 -6.55
C THR A 337 7.18 11.06 -5.46
N GLU A 338 6.07 11.02 -4.71
CA GLU A 338 5.77 10.02 -3.69
C GLU A 338 5.39 8.67 -4.32
N ALA A 339 4.54 8.68 -5.36
CA ALA A 339 4.22 7.48 -6.13
C ALA A 339 5.45 6.84 -6.77
N MET A 340 6.33 7.65 -7.36
CA MET A 340 7.60 7.19 -7.91
C MET A 340 8.48 6.50 -6.86
N GLN A 341 8.51 7.03 -5.63
CA GLN A 341 9.29 6.42 -4.54
C GLN A 341 8.82 5.01 -4.21
N ASN A 342 7.50 4.80 -4.24
CA ASN A 342 6.90 3.56 -3.77
C ASN A 342 6.80 2.48 -4.87
N PHE A 343 6.95 2.83 -6.16
CA PHE A 343 6.76 1.88 -7.27
C PHE A 343 8.05 1.40 -7.96
N ILE A 344 9.10 2.22 -7.92
CA ILE A 344 10.36 1.91 -8.62
C ILE A 344 11.03 0.68 -8.00
N THR A 345 11.04 0.59 -6.68
CA THR A 345 11.63 -0.53 -5.93
C THR A 345 10.94 -1.86 -6.19
N PRO A 346 9.60 -1.99 -6.01
CA PRO A 346 8.91 -3.25 -6.31
C PRO A 346 9.00 -3.61 -7.79
N THR A 347 8.92 -2.63 -8.70
CA THR A 347 9.08 -2.89 -10.13
C THR A 347 10.46 -3.49 -10.43
N ALA A 348 11.55 -2.87 -9.97
CA ALA A 348 12.89 -3.40 -10.17
C ALA A 348 13.05 -4.81 -9.59
N ALA A 349 12.49 -5.07 -8.41
CA ALA A 349 12.52 -6.38 -7.78
C ALA A 349 11.78 -7.45 -8.59
N VAL A 350 10.59 -7.15 -9.12
CA VAL A 350 9.83 -8.08 -9.96
C VAL A 350 10.56 -8.38 -11.27
N LEU A 351 11.09 -7.35 -11.96
CA LEU A 351 11.85 -7.56 -13.19
C LEU A 351 13.07 -8.46 -12.96
N ARG A 352 13.73 -8.31 -11.81
CA ARG A 352 14.83 -9.16 -11.41
C ARG A 352 14.41 -10.60 -11.18
N LEU A 353 13.31 -10.83 -10.46
CA LEU A 353 12.76 -12.17 -10.25
C LEU A 353 12.46 -12.84 -11.60
N LYS A 354 11.79 -12.12 -12.50
CA LYS A 354 11.52 -12.59 -13.87
C LYS A 354 12.82 -12.94 -14.61
N HIS A 355 13.83 -12.07 -14.56
CA HIS A 355 15.14 -12.32 -15.17
C HIS A 355 15.82 -13.58 -14.62
N GLN A 356 15.87 -13.73 -13.30
CA GLN A 356 16.53 -14.83 -12.61
C GLN A 356 15.88 -16.19 -12.90
N ASN A 357 14.57 -16.20 -13.11
CA ASN A 357 13.82 -17.41 -13.44
C ASN A 357 13.70 -17.68 -14.94
N GLY A 358 14.27 -16.81 -15.79
CA GLY A 358 14.16 -16.91 -17.25
C GLY A 358 12.74 -16.66 -17.77
N SER A 359 11.89 -16.02 -16.97
CA SER A 359 10.53 -15.63 -17.30
C SER A 359 10.54 -14.27 -18.02
N GLU A 360 9.73 -14.12 -19.07
CA GLU A 360 9.55 -12.85 -19.77
C GLU A 360 8.26 -12.16 -19.35
N LEU A 361 8.28 -10.82 -19.37
CA LEU A 361 7.05 -10.03 -19.26
C LEU A 361 6.16 -10.26 -20.47
N SER A 362 4.84 -10.26 -20.24
CA SER A 362 3.88 -10.18 -21.34
C SER A 362 4.06 -8.88 -22.13
N ALA A 363 3.78 -8.91 -23.43
CA ALA A 363 3.94 -7.74 -24.30
C ALA A 363 3.19 -6.48 -23.81
N PRO A 364 1.94 -6.56 -23.29
CA PRO A 364 1.24 -5.40 -22.74
C PRO A 364 1.93 -4.80 -21.52
N VAL A 365 2.37 -5.64 -20.57
CA VAL A 365 3.07 -5.21 -19.36
C VAL A 365 4.38 -4.51 -19.71
N ARG A 366 5.16 -5.11 -20.61
CA ARG A 366 6.41 -4.51 -21.10
C ARG A 366 6.17 -3.15 -21.76
N ALA A 367 5.14 -3.01 -22.59
CA ALA A 367 4.82 -1.76 -23.27
C ALA A 367 4.44 -0.65 -22.27
N ALA A 368 3.60 -0.97 -21.28
CA ALA A 368 3.19 -0.04 -20.22
C ALA A 368 4.38 0.40 -19.35
N LEU A 369 5.30 -0.50 -19.01
CA LEU A 369 6.53 -0.17 -18.28
C LEU A 369 7.48 0.73 -19.09
N VAL A 370 7.63 0.47 -20.39
CA VAL A 370 8.43 1.35 -21.27
C VAL A 370 7.83 2.76 -21.31
N GLN A 371 6.50 2.86 -21.38
CA GLN A 371 5.83 4.15 -21.39
C GLN A 371 5.93 4.86 -20.04
N ALA A 372 5.80 4.13 -18.91
CA ALA A 372 6.04 4.65 -17.57
C ALA A 372 7.46 5.21 -17.44
N LEU A 373 8.47 4.45 -17.87
CA LEU A 373 9.86 4.92 -17.86
C LEU A 373 10.04 6.23 -18.64
N ARG A 374 9.45 6.34 -19.83
CA ARG A 374 9.64 7.49 -20.73
C ARG A 374 8.82 8.73 -20.35
N ALA A 375 7.57 8.54 -19.96
CA ALA A 375 6.64 9.63 -19.70
C ALA A 375 6.72 10.14 -18.26
N VAL A 376 7.21 9.31 -17.33
CA VAL A 376 7.09 9.54 -15.89
C VAL A 376 8.47 9.57 -15.23
N TRP A 377 9.17 8.44 -15.26
CA TRP A 377 10.34 8.26 -14.40
C TRP A 377 11.60 8.96 -14.90
N ALA A 378 11.93 8.83 -16.18
CA ALA A 378 13.11 9.45 -16.76
C ALA A 378 13.05 11.00 -16.72
N PRO A 379 11.91 11.65 -17.04
CA PRO A 379 11.78 13.10 -16.92
C PRO A 379 11.97 13.62 -15.48
N ALA A 380 11.40 12.93 -14.49
CA ALA A 380 11.46 13.36 -13.10
C ALA A 380 12.86 13.26 -12.49
N ILE A 381 13.69 12.30 -12.90
CA ILE A 381 15.11 12.28 -12.50
C ILE A 381 15.88 13.45 -13.12
N GLY A 382 15.64 13.75 -14.40
CA GLY A 382 16.45 14.71 -15.16
C GLY A 382 16.47 16.13 -14.60
N THR A 383 15.57 16.44 -13.66
CA THR A 383 15.42 17.76 -13.02
C THR A 383 15.97 17.85 -11.60
N GLU A 384 16.36 16.74 -10.97
CA GLU A 384 16.79 16.74 -9.56
C GLU A 384 18.29 16.45 -9.39
N PRO A 385 19.03 17.25 -8.60
CA PRO A 385 20.38 16.88 -8.22
C PRO A 385 20.35 15.66 -7.29
N VAL A 386 21.12 14.63 -7.64
CA VAL A 386 21.20 13.36 -6.90
C VAL A 386 22.16 13.53 -5.73
N VAL A 387 21.73 14.14 -4.63
CA VAL A 387 22.61 14.48 -3.48
C VAL A 387 22.48 13.47 -2.34
N THR A 388 21.28 12.92 -2.15
CA THR A 388 20.96 12.05 -1.00
C THR A 388 21.04 10.57 -1.35
N LEU A 389 21.20 9.71 -0.32
CA LEU A 389 21.12 8.25 -0.48
C LEU A 389 19.81 7.80 -1.15
N ALA A 390 18.66 8.32 -0.72
CA ALA A 390 17.36 7.93 -1.24
C ALA A 390 17.18 8.29 -2.73
N GLN A 391 17.65 9.47 -3.15
CA GLN A 391 17.66 9.85 -4.57
C GLN A 391 18.57 8.95 -5.40
N THR A 392 19.71 8.54 -4.82
CA THR A 392 20.67 7.70 -5.53
C THR A 392 20.18 6.27 -5.69
N ALA A 393 19.54 5.70 -4.66
CA ALA A 393 18.86 4.40 -4.75
C ALA A 393 17.78 4.41 -5.84
N ARG A 394 16.97 5.47 -5.90
CA ARG A 394 15.95 5.62 -6.95
C ARG A 394 16.56 5.58 -8.35
N LEU A 395 17.69 6.26 -8.55
CA LEU A 395 18.40 6.25 -9.82
C LEU A 395 18.94 4.87 -10.19
N ALA A 396 19.54 4.16 -9.23
CA ALA A 396 20.05 2.80 -9.42
C ALA A 396 18.95 1.84 -9.87
N ARG A 397 17.79 1.85 -9.20
CA ARG A 397 16.62 1.05 -9.57
C ARG A 397 16.05 1.40 -10.94
N LEU A 398 16.01 2.70 -11.29
CA LEU A 398 15.56 3.12 -12.62
C LEU A 398 16.52 2.71 -13.73
N ALA A 399 17.83 2.69 -13.46
CA ALA A 399 18.82 2.17 -14.41
C ALA A 399 18.62 0.66 -14.66
N GLU A 400 18.34 -0.12 -13.61
CA GLU A 400 18.02 -1.55 -13.71
C GLU A 400 16.75 -1.80 -14.55
N ILE A 401 15.68 -1.04 -14.28
CA ILE A 401 14.44 -1.12 -15.07
C ILE A 401 14.72 -0.78 -16.54
N ALA A 402 15.45 0.30 -16.80
CA ALA A 402 15.78 0.74 -18.15
C ALA A 402 16.60 -0.32 -18.90
N GLU A 403 17.58 -0.93 -18.24
CA GLU A 403 18.39 -2.00 -18.83
C GLU A 403 17.55 -3.22 -19.20
N TYR A 404 16.73 -3.72 -18.27
CA TYR A 404 15.84 -4.86 -18.51
C TYR A 404 14.91 -4.60 -19.70
N LEU A 405 14.38 -3.38 -19.81
CA LEU A 405 13.49 -2.97 -20.91
C LEU A 405 14.24 -2.66 -22.22
N GLY A 406 15.57 -2.59 -22.19
CA GLY A 406 16.39 -2.19 -23.33
C GLY A 406 16.22 -0.72 -23.71
N GLN A 407 15.98 0.15 -22.74
CA GLN A 407 15.77 1.59 -22.92
C GLN A 407 16.98 2.39 -22.42
N PRO A 408 17.35 3.49 -23.10
CA PRO A 408 18.37 4.40 -22.58
C PRO A 408 17.80 5.25 -21.44
N LEU A 409 18.53 5.38 -20.34
CA LEU A 409 18.25 6.37 -19.29
C LEU A 409 19.10 7.64 -19.55
N PRO A 410 18.57 8.85 -19.37
CA PRO A 410 19.39 10.06 -19.39
C PRO A 410 20.53 9.95 -18.36
N SER A 411 21.74 10.40 -18.71
CA SER A 411 22.91 10.39 -17.82
C SER A 411 22.73 11.36 -16.63
N ALA A 412 21.96 10.95 -15.61
CA ALA A 412 21.75 11.72 -14.39
C ALA A 412 22.95 11.67 -13.41
N VAL A 413 23.91 10.77 -13.65
CA VAL A 413 25.05 10.49 -12.76
C VAL A 413 26.15 11.57 -12.82
N SER A 414 25.96 12.63 -13.62
CA SER A 414 26.96 13.68 -13.87
C SER A 414 27.00 14.82 -12.83
N SER A 415 26.28 14.76 -11.70
CA SER A 415 26.31 15.88 -10.75
C SER A 415 27.71 16.04 -10.13
N ASP A 416 28.27 17.26 -10.20
CA ASP A 416 29.57 17.61 -9.60
C ASP A 416 29.53 17.64 -8.05
N ASP A 417 28.38 17.33 -7.44
CA ASP A 417 28.16 17.37 -6.01
C ASP A 417 28.83 16.20 -5.29
N SER A 418 29.48 16.48 -4.16
CA SER A 418 30.11 15.44 -3.34
C SER A 418 29.04 14.62 -2.61
N PRO A 419 29.06 13.27 -2.70
CA PRO A 419 28.11 12.41 -2.00
C PRO A 419 28.29 12.52 -0.48
N GLU A 420 27.19 12.37 0.26
CA GLU A 420 27.15 12.53 1.72
C GLU A 420 27.67 11.30 2.49
N SER A 421 27.72 10.13 1.85
CA SER A 421 28.05 8.85 2.50
C SER A 421 28.61 7.81 1.52
N GLY A 422 29.28 6.78 2.05
CA GLY A 422 29.77 5.62 1.28
C GLY A 422 28.66 4.90 0.49
N PRO A 423 27.49 4.60 1.10
CA PRO A 423 26.34 4.05 0.38
C PRO A 423 25.88 4.91 -0.82
N ALA A 424 25.88 6.24 -0.67
CA ALA A 424 25.52 7.13 -1.77
C ALA A 424 26.54 7.07 -2.93
N VAL A 425 27.84 6.91 -2.63
CA VAL A 425 28.88 6.72 -3.66
C VAL A 425 28.63 5.43 -4.45
N LEU A 426 28.35 4.34 -3.75
CA LEU A 426 28.11 3.02 -4.33
C LEU A 426 26.90 3.00 -5.25
N MET A 427 25.79 3.59 -4.81
CA MET A 427 24.56 3.72 -5.59
C MET A 427 24.80 4.52 -6.89
N ARG A 428 25.61 5.59 -6.83
CA ARG A 428 25.98 6.36 -8.03
C ARG A 428 26.85 5.53 -8.98
N MET A 429 27.79 4.76 -8.42
CA MET A 429 28.65 3.86 -9.20
C MET A 429 27.82 2.76 -9.89
N PHE A 430 26.83 2.20 -9.20
CA PHE A 430 25.91 1.21 -9.76
C PHE A 430 25.15 1.79 -10.95
N ALA A 431 24.53 2.96 -10.79
CA ALA A 431 23.82 3.64 -11.88
C ALA A 431 24.71 3.91 -13.11
N LEU A 432 26.00 4.17 -12.89
CA LEU A 432 26.99 4.35 -13.95
C LEU A 432 27.38 3.05 -14.65
N ALA A 433 27.54 1.97 -13.88
CA ALA A 433 27.96 0.66 -14.37
C ALA A 433 26.91 -0.03 -15.26
N GLN A 434 25.62 0.32 -15.11
CA GLN A 434 24.54 -0.19 -15.97
C GLN A 434 24.53 0.38 -17.39
N GLN A 435 25.42 1.32 -17.72
CA GLN A 435 25.54 1.82 -19.08
C GLN A 435 26.33 0.83 -19.97
N LYS A 436 25.64 0.25 -20.98
CA LYS A 436 26.24 -0.73 -21.92
C LYS A 436 27.48 -0.21 -22.68
N GLN A 437 27.63 1.10 -22.85
CA GLN A 437 28.79 1.74 -23.48
C GLN A 437 29.16 3.02 -22.74
N PRO A 438 30.04 2.95 -21.72
CA PRO A 438 30.46 4.15 -20.99
C PRO A 438 31.21 5.10 -21.93
N GLY A 439 30.75 6.34 -21.99
CA GLY A 439 31.45 7.41 -22.69
C GLY A 439 32.65 7.92 -21.89
N ALA A 440 33.40 8.85 -22.50
CA ALA A 440 34.53 9.51 -21.81
C ALA A 440 34.08 10.27 -20.54
N ALA A 441 32.84 10.77 -20.51
CA ALA A 441 32.26 11.42 -19.34
C ALA A 441 32.00 10.42 -18.20
N ASP A 442 31.47 9.23 -18.51
CA ASP A 442 31.20 8.18 -17.52
C ASP A 442 32.50 7.64 -16.93
N VAL A 443 33.51 7.40 -17.76
CA VAL A 443 34.86 7.01 -17.29
C VAL A 443 35.43 8.04 -16.31
N LYS A 444 35.27 9.34 -16.60
CA LYS A 444 35.73 10.42 -15.71
C LYS A 444 34.92 10.47 -14.42
N ALA A 445 33.62 10.26 -14.47
CA ALA A 445 32.74 10.19 -13.31
C ALA A 445 33.08 9.00 -12.40
N ALA A 446 33.31 7.81 -12.98
CA ALA A 446 33.70 6.62 -12.24
C ALA A 446 34.99 6.84 -11.43
N ARG A 447 36.03 7.41 -12.05
CA ARG A 447 37.29 7.72 -11.35
C ARG A 447 37.09 8.70 -10.19
N ARG A 448 36.29 9.74 -10.40
CA ARG A 448 35.96 10.70 -9.33
C ARG A 448 35.20 10.06 -8.18
N LEU A 449 34.25 9.17 -8.48
CA LEU A 449 33.50 8.44 -7.45
C LEU A 449 34.42 7.53 -6.63
N VAL A 450 35.42 6.89 -7.24
CA VAL A 450 36.45 6.14 -6.50
C VAL A 450 37.25 7.05 -5.56
N ASP A 451 37.72 8.21 -6.03
CA ASP A 451 38.44 9.19 -5.20
C ASP A 451 37.59 9.68 -4.01
N GLN A 452 36.27 9.78 -4.21
CA GLN A 452 35.33 10.14 -3.16
C GLN A 452 35.07 8.97 -2.20
N ALA A 453 34.93 7.73 -2.72
CA ALA A 453 34.71 6.52 -1.93
C ALA A 453 35.78 6.35 -0.85
N ILE A 454 37.06 6.56 -1.21
CA ILE A 454 38.20 6.40 -0.29
C ILE A 454 38.05 7.22 1.00
N ARG A 455 37.36 8.36 0.96
CA ARG A 455 37.10 9.20 2.15
C ARG A 455 36.26 8.48 3.22
N PHE A 456 35.49 7.48 2.80
CA PHE A 456 34.59 6.69 3.64
C PHE A 456 35.15 5.30 3.99
N GLU A 457 36.38 4.94 3.61
CA GLU A 457 36.95 3.59 3.83
C GLU A 457 36.88 3.15 5.31
N ARG A 458 37.00 4.09 6.26
CA ARG A 458 36.90 3.81 7.70
C ARG A 458 35.46 3.74 8.24
N GLN A 459 34.48 4.23 7.49
CA GLN A 459 33.09 4.35 7.94
C GLN A 459 32.20 3.31 7.27
N ALA A 460 32.48 2.99 6.00
CA ALA A 460 31.70 2.14 5.12
C ALA A 460 32.65 1.30 4.22
N PRO A 461 33.51 0.45 4.80
CA PRO A 461 34.55 -0.26 4.04
C PRO A 461 33.98 -1.16 2.95
N MET A 462 32.87 -1.85 3.23
CA MET A 462 32.25 -2.77 2.26
C MET A 462 31.69 -2.03 1.04
N GLU A 463 31.10 -0.86 1.27
CA GLU A 463 30.51 -0.05 0.22
C GLU A 463 31.60 0.61 -0.65
N VAL A 464 32.72 0.97 -0.04
CA VAL A 464 33.92 1.45 -0.76
C VAL A 464 34.51 0.33 -1.62
N ALA A 465 34.67 -0.88 -1.06
CA ALA A 465 35.17 -2.03 -1.81
C ALA A 465 34.27 -2.37 -3.00
N ALA A 466 32.94 -2.36 -2.80
CA ALA A 466 31.99 -2.59 -3.87
C ALA A 466 32.05 -1.52 -4.96
N SER A 467 32.22 -0.24 -4.57
CA SER A 467 32.39 0.87 -5.51
C SER A 467 33.65 0.71 -6.36
N MET A 468 34.75 0.28 -5.73
CA MET A 468 36.02 -0.01 -6.41
C MET A 468 35.91 -1.20 -7.36
N GLU A 469 35.20 -2.26 -6.98
CA GLU A 469 34.98 -3.42 -7.84
C GLU A 469 34.12 -3.07 -9.07
N MET A 470 33.05 -2.30 -8.88
CA MET A 470 32.24 -1.81 -10.02
C MET A 470 33.09 -0.94 -10.95
N ALA A 471 33.88 -0.01 -10.40
CA ALA A 471 34.78 0.82 -11.18
C ALA A 471 35.86 0.01 -11.90
N SER A 472 36.43 -1.01 -11.25
CA SER A 472 37.38 -1.96 -11.83
C SER A 472 36.80 -2.60 -13.09
N ARG A 473 35.57 -3.12 -13.02
CA ARG A 473 34.90 -3.76 -14.17
C ARG A 473 34.61 -2.76 -15.28
N LEU A 474 34.11 -1.58 -14.93
CA LEU A 474 33.79 -0.51 -15.90
C LEU A 474 35.04 0.02 -16.61
N LEU A 475 36.13 0.22 -15.88
CA LEU A 475 37.39 0.81 -16.36
C LEU A 475 38.40 -0.24 -16.82
N ARG A 476 38.14 -1.53 -16.58
CA ARG A 476 39.08 -2.65 -16.73
C ARG A 476 40.37 -2.46 -15.94
N ASP A 477 40.27 -1.92 -14.73
CA ASP A 477 41.40 -1.52 -13.88
C ASP A 477 41.66 -2.57 -12.78
N LYS A 478 42.72 -3.37 -12.97
CA LYS A 478 43.06 -4.48 -12.06
C LYS A 478 43.55 -4.01 -10.68
N GLU A 479 44.06 -2.78 -10.57
CA GLU A 479 44.52 -2.27 -9.28
C GLU A 479 43.33 -1.99 -8.37
N LEU A 480 42.24 -1.44 -8.92
CA LEU A 480 40.99 -1.23 -8.19
C LEU A 480 40.37 -2.54 -7.69
N HIS A 481 40.44 -3.62 -8.47
CA HIS A 481 40.03 -4.96 -8.01
C HIS A 481 40.89 -5.42 -6.83
N ALA A 482 42.22 -5.29 -6.93
CA ALA A 482 43.12 -5.71 -5.86
C ALA A 482 42.89 -4.92 -4.56
N ASP A 483 42.58 -3.63 -4.66
CA ASP A 483 42.20 -2.80 -3.52
C ASP A 483 40.85 -3.20 -2.91
N ALA A 484 39.85 -3.51 -3.73
CA ALA A 484 38.57 -4.03 -3.26
C ALA A 484 38.76 -5.36 -2.48
N ILE A 485 39.57 -6.28 -3.02
CA ILE A 485 39.93 -7.54 -2.37
C ILE A 485 40.63 -7.31 -1.01
N ARG A 486 41.54 -6.34 -0.94
CA ARG A 486 42.24 -5.97 0.30
C ARG A 486 41.25 -5.49 1.37
N ILE A 487 40.28 -4.66 0.99
CA ILE A 487 39.29 -4.13 1.93
C ILE A 487 38.37 -5.24 2.45
N ILE A 488 37.79 -6.07 1.58
CA ILE A 488 36.90 -7.16 2.04
C ILE A 488 37.65 -8.19 2.90
N ALA A 489 38.94 -8.40 2.66
CA ALA A 489 39.75 -9.32 3.47
C ALA A 489 39.92 -8.83 4.91
N ALA A 490 39.95 -7.52 5.14
CA ALA A 490 39.99 -6.92 6.48
C ALA A 490 38.65 -7.05 7.23
N GLU A 491 37.54 -7.10 6.49
CA GLU A 491 36.17 -7.23 7.04
C GLU A 491 35.68 -8.68 7.13
N ARG A 492 36.50 -9.65 6.71
CA ARG A 492 36.14 -11.07 6.70
C ARG A 492 36.20 -11.66 8.11
N GLN A 493 35.08 -12.23 8.55
CA GLN A 493 34.97 -12.96 9.82
C GLN A 493 35.17 -14.47 9.64
N ALA A 494 34.63 -15.00 8.55
CA ALA A 494 34.77 -16.40 8.15
C ALA A 494 34.66 -16.50 6.62
N ILE A 495 34.79 -17.71 6.07
CA ILE A 495 34.55 -17.93 4.63
C ILE A 495 33.10 -17.56 4.32
N GLY A 496 32.91 -16.56 3.44
CA GLY A 496 31.59 -16.06 3.04
C GLY A 496 30.84 -15.26 4.09
N VAL A 497 31.49 -14.82 5.19
CA VAL A 497 30.87 -14.03 6.26
C VAL A 497 31.70 -12.78 6.55
N TYR A 498 31.07 -11.60 6.46
CA TYR A 498 31.73 -10.30 6.51
C TYR A 498 30.98 -9.32 7.45
N SER A 499 31.68 -8.29 7.95
CA SER A 499 31.10 -7.15 8.70
C SER A 499 30.89 -5.92 7.84
N LEU A 500 29.89 -5.09 8.19
CA LEU A 500 29.70 -3.74 7.63
C LEU A 500 30.54 -2.67 8.36
N GLN A 501 31.01 -2.94 9.57
CA GLN A 501 31.72 -1.97 10.41
C GLN A 501 33.12 -2.50 10.75
N PRO A 502 34.13 -1.62 10.75
CA PRO A 502 35.49 -2.03 11.08
C PRO A 502 35.63 -2.31 12.59
N GLY A 503 36.44 -3.31 12.92
CA GLY A 503 36.96 -3.52 14.27
C GLY A 503 36.57 -4.83 14.95
N ALA A 504 37.30 -5.17 16.01
CA ALA A 504 37.09 -6.38 16.80
C ALA A 504 35.76 -6.29 17.57
N GLY A 505 34.77 -7.08 17.16
CA GLY A 505 33.44 -7.14 17.78
C GLY A 505 32.30 -6.63 16.89
N ALA A 506 32.57 -6.20 15.66
CA ALA A 506 31.51 -5.96 14.68
C ALA A 506 30.76 -7.28 14.39
N GLY A 507 29.42 -7.25 14.45
CA GLY A 507 28.61 -8.43 14.12
C GLY A 507 28.57 -8.70 12.62
N ALA A 508 28.44 -9.98 12.25
CA ALA A 508 28.22 -10.40 10.86
C ALA A 508 27.06 -9.63 10.21
N SER A 509 27.16 -9.37 8.91
CA SER A 509 26.12 -8.72 8.12
C SER A 509 25.86 -9.51 6.84
N LEU A 510 24.58 -9.70 6.52
CA LEU A 510 24.16 -10.37 5.29
C LEU A 510 24.58 -9.56 4.07
N GLU A 511 24.28 -8.26 4.06
CA GLU A 511 24.64 -7.32 2.99
C GLU A 511 26.16 -7.34 2.72
N ALA A 512 26.97 -7.17 3.76
CA ALA A 512 28.43 -7.25 3.62
C ALA A 512 28.87 -8.61 3.07
N SER A 513 28.20 -9.68 3.50
CA SER A 513 28.58 -11.02 3.07
C SER A 513 28.30 -11.28 1.60
N ILE A 514 27.24 -10.69 1.07
CA ILE A 514 26.88 -10.79 -0.34
C ILE A 514 27.83 -9.94 -1.19
N LEU A 515 28.10 -8.70 -0.77
CA LEU A 515 29.09 -7.84 -1.43
C LEU A 515 30.48 -8.50 -1.44
N GLY A 516 30.90 -9.06 -0.30
CA GLY A 516 32.19 -9.75 -0.18
C GLY A 516 32.28 -10.98 -1.07
N ALA A 517 31.22 -11.80 -1.14
CA ALA A 517 31.16 -12.95 -2.05
C ALA A 517 31.31 -12.51 -3.51
N TRP A 518 30.58 -11.47 -3.92
CA TRP A 518 30.66 -10.94 -5.28
C TRP A 518 32.03 -10.38 -5.65
N ILE A 519 32.61 -9.54 -4.80
CA ILE A 519 33.94 -8.96 -5.03
C ILE A 519 34.99 -10.07 -5.13
N SER A 520 34.87 -11.11 -4.30
CA SER A 520 35.80 -12.24 -4.30
C SER A 520 35.65 -13.21 -5.49
N GLY A 521 34.53 -13.17 -6.21
CA GLY A 521 34.20 -14.13 -7.25
C GLY A 521 34.04 -15.58 -6.74
N ASP A 522 33.82 -15.77 -5.44
CA ASP A 522 33.64 -17.09 -4.83
C ASP A 522 32.21 -17.58 -5.00
N GLY A 523 31.97 -18.41 -6.02
CA GLY A 523 30.66 -19.01 -6.31
C GLY A 523 30.23 -20.12 -5.31
N SER A 524 31.03 -20.41 -4.27
CA SER A 524 30.63 -21.36 -3.23
C SER A 524 29.61 -20.72 -2.29
N VAL A 525 28.32 -20.97 -2.57
CA VAL A 525 27.17 -20.41 -1.85
C VAL A 525 27.35 -20.53 -0.32
N PRO A 526 27.55 -19.42 0.42
CA PRO A 526 27.83 -19.45 1.85
C PRO A 526 26.56 -19.53 2.71
N MET A 527 25.43 -19.95 2.13
CA MET A 527 24.13 -20.01 2.81
C MET A 527 24.20 -20.80 4.13
N GLN A 528 24.95 -21.91 4.16
CA GLN A 528 25.19 -22.68 5.38
C GLN A 528 26.06 -21.93 6.41
N ALA A 529 26.96 -21.05 5.97
CA ALA A 529 27.68 -20.15 6.86
C ALA A 529 26.73 -19.07 7.43
N TRP A 530 25.86 -18.49 6.62
CA TRP A 530 24.86 -17.49 7.06
C TRP A 530 23.84 -18.05 8.04
N ILE A 531 23.36 -19.28 7.82
CA ILE A 531 22.49 -19.99 8.77
C ILE A 531 23.20 -20.19 10.10
N ARG A 532 24.46 -20.64 10.07
CA ARG A 532 25.25 -20.88 11.30
C ARG A 532 25.49 -19.63 12.12
N VAL A 533 25.63 -18.46 11.49
CA VAL A 533 25.80 -17.18 12.18
C VAL A 533 24.47 -16.45 12.44
N GLY A 534 23.34 -17.08 12.13
CA GLY A 534 22.00 -16.54 12.40
C GLY A 534 21.58 -15.38 11.50
N LEU A 535 22.24 -15.20 10.35
CA LEU A 535 21.84 -14.22 9.32
C LEU A 535 20.62 -14.71 8.52
N CYS A 536 20.48 -16.03 8.40
CA CYS A 536 19.31 -16.68 7.78
C CYS A 536 18.79 -17.81 8.68
N THR A 537 17.49 -18.12 8.55
CA THR A 537 16.87 -19.30 9.17
C THR A 537 17.25 -20.57 8.40
N ALA A 538 16.99 -21.73 9.01
CA ALA A 538 17.21 -23.04 8.37
C ALA A 538 16.41 -23.22 7.07
N ASP A 539 15.31 -22.49 6.90
CA ASP A 539 14.44 -22.49 5.73
C ASP A 539 14.82 -21.40 4.70
N PHE A 540 16.02 -20.82 4.84
CA PHE A 540 16.60 -19.82 3.92
C PHE A 540 15.91 -18.46 3.90
N ILE A 541 15.27 -18.08 5.00
CA ILE A 541 14.74 -16.73 5.20
C ILE A 541 15.81 -15.89 5.86
N CYS A 542 16.27 -14.84 5.18
CA CYS A 542 17.36 -14.00 5.65
C CYS A 542 16.83 -12.63 6.12
N ARG A 543 17.49 -12.02 7.10
CA ARG A 543 17.12 -10.67 7.58
C ARG A 543 17.47 -9.62 6.53
N GLU A 544 16.53 -8.73 6.21
CA GLU A 544 16.78 -7.57 5.33
C GLU A 544 17.53 -6.47 6.09
N SER A 545 17.27 -6.31 7.39
CA SER A 545 17.94 -5.35 8.28
C SER A 545 18.37 -5.95 9.62
N ARG A 546 19.30 -5.28 10.33
CA ARG A 546 19.73 -5.67 11.69
C ARG A 546 18.59 -5.64 12.72
N ASN A 547 17.50 -4.92 12.43
CA ASN A 547 16.37 -4.72 13.35
C ASN A 547 15.20 -5.69 13.09
N ASP A 548 15.31 -6.58 12.11
CA ASP A 548 14.22 -7.50 11.78
C ASP A 548 14.16 -8.60 12.85
N GLU A 549 13.04 -8.68 13.56
CA GLU A 549 12.73 -9.82 14.42
C GLU A 549 12.30 -11.00 13.53
N PHE A 550 12.91 -12.18 13.74
CA PHE A 550 12.43 -13.40 13.10
C PHE A 550 11.05 -13.73 13.68
N GLY A 551 9.97 -13.41 12.96
CA GLY A 551 8.63 -13.79 13.40
C GLY A 551 7.48 -12.98 12.82
N ASP A 552 7.74 -11.76 12.33
CA ASP A 552 6.77 -10.95 11.59
C ASP A 552 7.32 -10.69 10.18
N THR A 553 6.45 -10.29 9.26
CA THR A 553 6.72 -9.84 7.89
C THR A 553 6.82 -10.95 6.83
N SER A 554 5.85 -10.94 5.92
CA SER A 554 6.01 -11.63 4.65
C SER A 554 7.24 -11.09 3.92
N LEU A 555 7.89 -11.93 3.12
CA LEU A 555 9.03 -11.48 2.31
C LEU A 555 8.53 -10.47 1.28
N THR A 556 9.04 -9.24 1.38
CA THR A 556 8.89 -8.24 0.32
C THR A 556 9.45 -8.79 -1.00
N PHE A 557 9.03 -8.24 -2.15
CA PHE A 557 9.66 -8.62 -3.43
C PHE A 557 11.16 -8.34 -3.41
N HIS A 558 11.57 -7.30 -2.68
CA HIS A 558 12.97 -7.01 -2.43
C HIS A 558 13.66 -8.20 -1.75
N GLY A 559 13.23 -8.62 -0.56
CA GLY A 559 13.78 -9.76 0.18
C GLY A 559 13.75 -11.08 -0.59
N ALA A 560 12.66 -11.35 -1.32
CA ALA A 560 12.55 -12.52 -2.18
C ALA A 560 13.62 -12.53 -3.28
N SER A 561 13.85 -11.38 -3.92
CA SER A 561 14.88 -11.24 -4.95
C SER A 561 16.31 -11.40 -4.40
N LEU A 562 16.55 -11.00 -3.13
CA LEU A 562 17.82 -11.20 -2.45
C LEU A 562 18.08 -12.70 -2.20
N VAL A 563 17.06 -13.41 -1.71
CA VAL A 563 17.14 -14.87 -1.48
C VAL A 563 17.35 -15.62 -2.80
N ALA A 564 16.65 -15.23 -3.87
CA ALA A 564 16.78 -15.81 -5.21
C ALA A 564 18.20 -15.64 -5.78
N ALA A 565 18.76 -14.42 -5.70
CA ALA A 565 20.12 -14.13 -6.14
C ALA A 565 21.16 -15.01 -5.41
N CYS A 566 20.93 -15.27 -4.13
CA CYS A 566 21.85 -16.05 -3.29
C CYS A 566 21.72 -17.57 -3.45
N ARG A 567 20.70 -18.08 -4.15
CA ARG A 567 20.52 -19.51 -4.43
C ARG A 567 21.16 -19.97 -5.73
N GLN A 568 21.53 -19.06 -6.62
CA GLN A 568 22.21 -19.43 -7.87
C GLN A 568 23.71 -19.65 -7.65
N PRO A 569 24.34 -20.61 -8.35
CA PRO A 569 25.79 -20.85 -8.31
C PRO A 569 26.64 -19.65 -8.81
N HIS A 570 25.98 -18.60 -9.28
CA HIS A 570 26.56 -17.36 -9.82
C HIS A 570 26.36 -16.15 -8.89
N CYS A 571 26.07 -16.37 -7.59
CA CYS A 571 26.11 -15.30 -6.58
C CYS A 571 27.53 -14.72 -6.56
N GLY A 572 27.79 -13.72 -7.42
CA GLY A 572 29.10 -13.13 -7.62
C GLY A 572 29.57 -12.91 -9.07
N GLU A 573 28.82 -13.36 -10.09
CA GLU A 573 29.17 -13.03 -11.50
C GLU A 573 28.65 -11.65 -11.92
N ASP A 574 27.39 -11.34 -11.57
CA ASP A 574 26.74 -10.06 -11.85
C ASP A 574 26.76 -9.11 -10.64
N VAL A 575 26.68 -7.81 -10.92
CA VAL A 575 26.67 -6.77 -9.88
C VAL A 575 25.55 -7.05 -8.87
N PRO A 576 25.84 -7.13 -7.55
CA PRO A 576 24.87 -7.53 -6.56
C PRO A 576 23.72 -6.52 -6.57
N PRO A 577 22.46 -6.98 -6.64
CA PRO A 577 21.29 -6.11 -6.75
C PRO A 577 20.93 -5.24 -5.52
N PHE A 578 21.86 -5.05 -4.57
CA PHE A 578 21.57 -4.71 -3.17
C PHE A 578 21.31 -3.23 -2.88
N PHE A 579 20.97 -2.43 -3.89
CA PHE A 579 20.95 -0.98 -3.76
C PHE A 579 19.71 -0.35 -4.39
#